data_AF-A0AB33C4E1-F1
#
_entry.id   AF-A0AB33C4E1-F1
#
_cell.length_a   1.000
_cell.length_b   1.000
_cell.length_c   1.000
_cell.angle_alpha   90.00
_cell.angle_beta   90.00
_cell.angle_gamma   90.00
#
_symmetry.space_group_name_H-M   'P 1'
#
loop_
_entity.id
_entity.type
_entity.pdbx_description
1 polymer ?
#
loop_
_entity_poly.entity_id
_entity_poly.type
_entity_poly.pdbx_seq_one_letter_code
_entity_poly.pdbx_strand_id
1 'polypeptide(L)'
;MGLFDSLSKKMEERSEKKKQEDAEYQEILNTFKNDGAKEFENYYFDLKTNKILEARGVFKRSYRVINFEDVLSYSINKKEHNDSKTQTKRKHGIGRAVVGGVLLGPVGAAVGGLTSKKETQTISKDFVDHLGVVVNLIDGTSFEIEYLDSTLKADDSLVTGCIKKVNELATVLEAGIENAKRKQTETVATEPAKLEENNAQSAQPSSPASDPLDEIKKLKGLLDIGAITQEEFDIKKKQLLDL
;
A
#
# COMPACT_ATOMS: atom_id res chain seq x y z
N MET A 1 -33.92 -39.66 25.13
CA MET A 1 -33.78 -38.36 24.46
C MET A 1 -33.51 -38.63 22.99
N GLY A 2 -34.38 -38.14 22.10
CA GLY A 2 -34.42 -38.55 20.70
C GLY A 2 -33.46 -37.75 19.82
N LEU A 3 -33.18 -38.29 18.62
CA LEU A 3 -32.35 -37.65 17.59
C LEU A 3 -32.82 -36.20 17.26
N PHE A 4 -34.12 -35.94 17.34
CA PHE A 4 -34.72 -34.61 17.11
C PHE A 4 -34.38 -33.59 18.20
N ASP A 5 -34.32 -33.98 19.48
CA ASP A 5 -33.97 -33.06 20.58
C ASP A 5 -32.51 -32.59 20.44
N SER A 6 -31.62 -33.52 20.05
CA SER A 6 -30.20 -33.21 19.80
C SER A 6 -30.02 -32.26 18.61
N LEU A 7 -30.82 -32.43 17.55
CA LEU A 7 -30.80 -31.54 16.39
C LEU A 7 -31.34 -30.15 16.72
N SER A 8 -32.43 -30.05 17.49
CA SER A 8 -32.99 -28.76 17.91
C SER A 8 -31.99 -27.97 18.75
N LYS A 9 -31.38 -28.63 19.75
CA LYS A 9 -30.36 -28.01 20.60
C LYS A 9 -29.15 -27.52 19.79
N LYS A 10 -28.67 -28.33 18.83
CA LYS A 10 -27.56 -27.95 17.95
C LYS A 10 -27.91 -26.77 17.02
N MET A 11 -29.17 -26.67 16.59
CA MET A 11 -29.65 -25.53 15.81
C MET A 11 -29.75 -24.25 16.65
N GLU A 12 -30.22 -24.35 17.89
CA GLU A 12 -30.25 -23.24 18.85
C GLU A 12 -28.85 -22.72 19.14
N GLU A 13 -27.91 -23.60 19.52
CA GLU A 13 -26.49 -23.25 19.77
C GLU A 13 -25.85 -22.56 18.56
N ARG A 14 -26.11 -23.08 17.35
CA ARG A 14 -25.60 -22.47 16.10
C ARG A 14 -26.23 -21.09 15.84
N SER A 15 -27.51 -20.91 16.19
CA SER A 15 -28.21 -19.65 16.03
C SER A 15 -27.69 -18.58 17.00
N GLU A 16 -27.39 -18.96 18.24
CA GLU A 16 -26.83 -18.07 19.26
C GLU A 16 -25.41 -17.66 18.91
N LYS A 17 -24.56 -18.63 18.53
CA LYS A 17 -23.20 -18.34 18.07
C LYS A 17 -23.20 -17.35 16.90
N LYS A 18 -24.11 -17.54 15.94
CA LYS A 18 -24.25 -16.64 14.80
C LYS A 18 -24.69 -15.23 15.21
N LYS A 19 -25.60 -15.10 16.19
CA LYS A 19 -26.00 -13.79 16.73
C LYS A 19 -24.82 -13.09 17.43
N GLN A 20 -24.01 -13.83 18.17
CA GLN A 20 -22.81 -13.29 18.82
C GLN A 20 -21.79 -12.81 17.78
N GLU A 21 -21.48 -13.63 16.78
CA GLU A 21 -20.59 -13.27 15.67
C GLU A 21 -21.13 -12.09 14.85
N ASP A 22 -22.44 -11.96 14.71
CA ASP A 22 -23.07 -10.82 14.04
C ASP A 22 -22.95 -9.54 14.91
N ALA A 23 -23.12 -9.64 16.24
CA ALA A 23 -22.98 -8.50 17.15
C ALA A 23 -21.53 -7.99 17.22
N GLU A 24 -20.56 -8.90 17.38
CA GLU A 24 -19.12 -8.58 17.40
C GLU A 24 -18.68 -7.88 16.11
N TYR A 25 -19.13 -8.39 14.96
CA TYR A 25 -18.85 -7.77 13.67
C TYR A 25 -19.41 -6.35 13.56
N GLN A 26 -20.63 -6.11 14.06
CA GLN A 26 -21.23 -4.77 14.02
C GLN A 26 -20.49 -3.79 14.92
N GLU A 27 -20.01 -4.24 16.09
CA GLU A 27 -19.19 -3.42 16.97
C GLU A 27 -17.91 -2.97 16.25
N ILE A 28 -17.17 -3.92 15.64
CA ILE A 28 -15.97 -3.63 14.87
C ILE A 28 -16.27 -2.67 13.71
N LEU A 29 -17.29 -2.96 12.90
CA LEU A 29 -17.65 -2.12 11.76
C LEU A 29 -18.00 -0.69 12.19
N ASN A 30 -18.71 -0.54 13.31
CA ASN A 30 -19.06 0.76 13.85
C ASN A 30 -17.84 1.54 14.36
N THR A 31 -16.84 0.87 14.94
CA THR A 31 -15.57 1.53 15.30
C THR A 31 -14.93 2.18 14.08
N PHE A 32 -14.74 1.44 12.99
CA PHE A 32 -14.15 1.99 11.76
C PHE A 32 -14.97 3.15 11.18
N LYS A 33 -16.30 3.04 11.17
CA LYS A 33 -17.18 4.10 10.69
C LYS A 33 -17.10 5.37 11.56
N ASN A 34 -17.10 5.22 12.88
CA ASN A 34 -17.01 6.32 13.83
C ASN A 34 -15.64 7.02 13.77
N ASP A 35 -14.59 6.26 13.47
CA ASP A 35 -13.25 6.80 13.26
C ASP A 35 -13.11 7.55 11.92
N GLY A 36 -14.11 7.48 11.04
CA GLY A 36 -14.08 8.11 9.73
C GLY A 36 -13.13 7.38 8.77
N ALA A 37 -13.02 6.05 8.91
CA ALA A 37 -12.26 5.20 8.01
C ALA A 37 -12.73 5.41 6.57
N LYS A 38 -11.77 5.49 5.63
CA LYS A 38 -12.10 5.60 4.20
C LYS A 38 -12.54 4.24 3.66
N GLU A 39 -13.66 4.22 2.96
CA GLU A 39 -14.25 3.00 2.39
C GLU A 39 -13.86 2.84 0.91
N PHE A 40 -13.42 1.64 0.54
CA PHE A 40 -13.16 1.23 -0.84
C PHE A 40 -13.71 -0.20 -1.03
N GLU A 41 -14.77 -0.34 -1.83
CA GLU A 41 -15.51 -1.59 -1.96
C GLU A 41 -15.88 -2.14 -0.56
N ASN A 42 -15.57 -3.40 -0.23
CA ASN A 42 -15.83 -3.95 1.10
C ASN A 42 -14.68 -3.74 2.11
N TYR A 43 -13.81 -2.74 1.90
CA TYR A 43 -12.67 -2.48 2.77
C TYR A 43 -12.74 -1.11 3.43
N TYR A 44 -12.45 -1.04 4.73
CA TYR A 44 -12.36 0.21 5.49
C TYR A 44 -10.92 0.44 5.94
N PHE A 45 -10.35 1.57 5.58
CA PHE A 45 -8.97 1.96 5.90
C PHE A 45 -9.00 3.06 6.95
N ASP A 46 -8.68 2.70 8.19
CA ASP A 46 -8.58 3.64 9.29
C ASP A 46 -7.12 4.02 9.55
N LEU A 47 -6.78 5.26 9.22
CA LEU A 47 -5.44 5.81 9.46
C LEU A 47 -5.21 6.22 10.92
N LYS A 48 -6.27 6.41 11.74
CA LYS A 48 -6.14 6.75 13.16
C LYS A 48 -5.66 5.55 13.96
N THR A 49 -6.37 4.43 13.87
CA THR A 49 -5.95 3.18 14.50
C THR A 49 -4.88 2.44 13.68
N ASN A 50 -4.67 2.85 12.43
CA ASN A 50 -3.72 2.26 11.48
C ASN A 50 -4.05 0.78 11.24
N LYS A 51 -5.32 0.52 10.95
CA LYS A 51 -5.89 -0.80 10.63
C LYS A 51 -6.74 -0.76 9.38
N ILE A 52 -6.92 -1.93 8.77
CA ILE A 52 -7.77 -2.18 7.61
C ILE A 52 -8.80 -3.25 8.02
N LEU A 53 -10.07 -3.02 7.73
CA LEU A 53 -11.12 -4.03 7.89
C LEU A 53 -11.53 -4.54 6.51
N GLU A 54 -11.33 -5.84 6.23
CA GLU A 54 -12.06 -6.55 5.17
C GLU A 54 -13.45 -6.87 5.74
N ALA A 55 -14.44 -6.06 5.38
CA ALA A 55 -15.82 -6.21 5.82
C ALA A 55 -16.50 -7.39 5.10
N ARG A 56 -17.61 -7.85 5.69
CA ARG A 56 -18.42 -8.93 5.10
C ARG A 56 -18.94 -8.50 3.74
N GLY A 57 -18.64 -9.30 2.72
CA GLY A 57 -19.16 -9.11 1.36
C GLY A 57 -20.59 -9.66 1.22
N VAL A 58 -21.20 -9.40 0.07
CA VAL A 58 -22.57 -9.85 -0.26
C VAL A 58 -22.72 -11.38 -0.14
N PHE A 59 -21.69 -12.13 -0.54
CA PHE A 59 -21.70 -13.60 -0.56
C PHE A 59 -20.84 -14.25 0.54
N LYS A 60 -19.99 -13.48 1.23
CA LYS A 60 -18.98 -13.99 2.18
C LYS A 60 -19.20 -13.37 3.57
N ARG A 61 -19.53 -14.20 4.57
CA ARG A 61 -19.74 -13.75 5.97
C ARG A 61 -18.47 -13.61 6.80
N SER A 62 -17.31 -14.01 6.29
CA SER A 62 -16.05 -13.77 6.99
C SER A 62 -15.68 -12.30 6.92
N TYR A 63 -15.02 -11.82 7.97
CA TYR A 63 -14.35 -10.52 8.01
C TYR A 63 -12.98 -10.73 8.64
N ARG A 64 -12.05 -9.78 8.45
CA ARG A 64 -10.79 -9.75 9.19
C ARG A 64 -10.30 -8.32 9.35
N VAL A 65 -9.54 -8.09 10.42
CA VAL A 65 -8.82 -6.84 10.66
C VAL A 65 -7.34 -7.09 10.40
N ILE A 66 -6.72 -6.22 9.63
CA ILE A 66 -5.32 -6.27 9.20
C ILE A 66 -4.63 -5.02 9.73
N ASN A 67 -3.44 -5.11 10.33
CA ASN A 67 -2.68 -3.92 10.70
C ASN A 67 -1.93 -3.41 9.47
N PHE A 68 -1.77 -2.08 9.34
CA PHE A 68 -0.92 -1.55 8.27
C PHE A 68 0.55 -1.97 8.42
N GLU A 69 1.00 -2.31 9.63
CA GLU A 69 2.32 -2.91 9.88
C GLU A 69 2.51 -4.26 9.16
N ASP A 70 1.41 -4.98 8.90
CA ASP A 70 1.44 -6.25 8.16
C ASP A 70 1.42 -6.05 6.64
N VAL A 71 1.25 -4.82 6.16
CA VAL A 71 1.26 -4.49 4.72
C VAL A 71 2.70 -4.33 4.24
N LEU A 72 3.15 -5.27 3.42
CA LEU A 72 4.48 -5.27 2.84
C LEU A 72 4.60 -4.26 1.70
N SER A 73 3.64 -4.31 0.76
CA SER A 73 3.61 -3.46 -0.43
C SER A 73 2.23 -3.49 -1.06
N TYR A 74 2.02 -2.62 -2.05
CA TYR A 74 0.86 -2.72 -2.93
C TYR A 74 1.26 -2.44 -4.38
N SER A 75 0.45 -2.90 -5.33
CA SER A 75 0.66 -2.68 -6.76
C SER A 75 -0.66 -2.47 -7.48
N ILE A 76 -0.63 -1.75 -8.61
CA ILE A 76 -1.82 -1.54 -9.43
C ILE A 76 -1.88 -2.66 -10.47
N ASN A 77 -2.93 -3.47 -10.42
CA ASN A 77 -3.21 -4.51 -11.40
C ASN A 77 -4.10 -3.92 -12.48
N LYS A 78 -3.53 -3.68 -13.66
CA LYS A 78 -4.25 -3.12 -14.81
C LYS A 78 -4.00 -3.99 -16.04
N LYS A 79 -5.07 -4.55 -16.61
CA LYS A 79 -5.02 -5.31 -17.87
C LYS A 79 -5.76 -4.53 -18.95
N GLU A 80 -5.14 -4.44 -20.12
CA GLU A 80 -5.63 -3.64 -21.23
C GLU A 80 -5.31 -4.37 -22.54
N HIS A 81 -6.15 -4.16 -23.55
CA HIS A 81 -5.93 -4.64 -24.90
C HIS A 81 -6.32 -3.60 -25.95
N ASN A 82 -6.02 -3.93 -27.21
CA ASN A 82 -6.43 -3.17 -28.38
C ASN A 82 -7.27 -4.06 -29.27
N ASP A 83 -8.39 -3.53 -29.77
CA ASP A 83 -9.13 -4.17 -30.85
C ASP A 83 -8.61 -3.74 -32.22
N SER A 84 -7.90 -2.61 -32.29
CA SER A 84 -7.33 -2.13 -33.54
C SER A 84 -6.06 -2.90 -33.93
N LYS A 85 -6.17 -3.75 -34.97
CA LYS A 85 -5.02 -4.12 -35.81
C LYS A 85 -4.63 -2.90 -36.65
N THR A 86 -3.92 -1.93 -36.08
CA THR A 86 -3.53 -0.77 -36.88
C THR A 86 -2.31 -1.12 -37.74
N GLN A 87 -2.59 -1.34 -39.02
CA GLN A 87 -1.58 -1.38 -40.08
C GLN A 87 -0.81 -0.06 -40.09
N THR A 88 0.51 -0.18 -40.05
CA THR A 88 1.44 0.94 -40.22
C THR A 88 1.21 1.55 -41.61
N LYS A 89 0.90 2.86 -41.71
CA LYS A 89 1.13 3.57 -42.98
C LYS A 89 2.65 3.63 -43.20
N ARG A 90 3.15 2.68 -43.98
CA ARG A 90 4.53 2.66 -44.46
C ARG A 90 4.79 3.92 -45.28
N LYS A 91 5.79 4.69 -44.85
CA LYS A 91 6.81 5.20 -45.77
C LYS A 91 8.15 5.12 -45.03
N HIS A 92 8.85 4.00 -45.29
CA HIS A 92 10.22 3.70 -44.88
C HIS A 92 10.50 3.50 -43.38
N GLY A 93 11.00 2.31 -43.03
CA GLY A 93 11.84 2.10 -41.85
C GLY A 93 11.16 1.58 -40.58
N ILE A 94 11.47 0.33 -40.25
CA ILE A 94 11.61 -0.24 -38.89
C ILE A 94 10.41 -0.05 -37.95
N GLY A 95 9.61 -1.12 -37.80
CA GLY A 95 8.54 -1.23 -36.81
C GLY A 95 9.07 -1.02 -35.40
N ARG A 96 8.60 0.07 -34.77
CA ARG A 96 8.71 0.30 -33.34
C ARG A 96 7.29 0.36 -32.81
N ALA A 97 6.74 -0.81 -32.46
CA ALA A 97 5.58 -0.86 -31.58
C ALA A 97 6.09 -0.54 -30.18
N VAL A 98 5.66 0.59 -29.63
CA VAL A 98 5.91 0.89 -28.22
C VAL A 98 4.80 0.24 -27.42
N VAL A 99 5.13 -0.84 -26.71
CA VAL A 99 4.22 -1.58 -25.84
C VAL A 99 4.55 -1.20 -24.40
N GLY A 100 3.61 -0.53 -23.73
CA GLY A 100 3.68 -0.26 -22.29
C GLY A 100 3.79 1.22 -21.94
N GLY A 101 2.63 1.88 -21.82
CA GLY A 101 2.53 3.16 -21.12
C GLY A 101 1.72 2.99 -19.84
N VAL A 102 2.36 3.10 -18.69
CA VAL A 102 1.70 3.31 -17.39
C VAL A 102 1.26 4.79 -17.37
N LEU A 103 -0.03 5.04 -17.62
CA LEU A 103 -0.65 6.36 -17.46
C LEU A 103 -1.45 6.38 -16.16
N LEU A 104 -0.76 6.35 -15.02
CA LEU A 104 -1.40 6.31 -13.71
C LEU A 104 -1.00 7.51 -12.84
N GLY A 105 -0.99 8.73 -13.39
CA GLY A 105 -0.77 9.96 -12.59
C GLY A 105 0.53 9.96 -11.75
N PRO A 106 0.67 10.87 -10.76
CA PRO A 106 1.85 10.92 -9.90
C PRO A 106 2.03 9.66 -9.02
N VAL A 107 0.93 9.05 -8.57
CA VAL A 107 0.98 7.87 -7.68
C VAL A 107 1.36 6.59 -8.44
N GLY A 108 0.96 6.46 -9.70
CA GLY A 108 1.40 5.37 -10.58
C GLY A 108 2.86 5.43 -11.00
N ALA A 109 3.51 6.59 -10.87
CA ALA A 109 4.97 6.69 -11.00
C ALA A 109 5.69 6.14 -9.75
N ALA A 110 5.07 6.22 -8.57
CA ALA A 110 5.64 5.75 -7.31
C ALA A 110 5.58 4.23 -7.13
N VAL A 111 4.52 3.59 -7.65
CA VAL A 111 4.25 2.16 -7.45
C VAL A 111 4.82 1.27 -8.58
N GLY A 112 5.13 1.87 -9.75
CA GLY A 112 5.65 1.17 -10.93
C GLY A 112 7.15 1.28 -11.13
N GLY A 113 7.95 1.35 -10.04
CA GLY A 113 9.39 1.63 -10.03
C GLY A 113 10.29 0.62 -10.72
N LEU A 114 10.10 0.41 -12.04
CA LEU A 114 11.04 -0.20 -13.00
C LEU A 114 10.80 0.29 -14.45
N THR A 115 10.11 1.41 -14.68
CA THR A 115 10.01 1.96 -16.06
C THR A 115 11.13 2.96 -16.32
N SER A 116 12.21 2.48 -16.93
CA SER A 116 13.31 3.29 -17.43
C SER A 116 12.83 4.49 -18.24
N LYS A 117 13.50 5.62 -18.06
CA LYS A 117 13.41 6.84 -18.86
C LYS A 117 13.45 6.51 -20.36
N LYS A 118 12.30 6.44 -21.03
CA LYS A 118 12.21 6.34 -22.49
C LYS A 118 10.98 7.06 -23.02
N GLU A 119 11.24 8.14 -23.76
CA GLU A 119 10.24 8.86 -24.56
C GLU A 119 9.45 7.86 -25.42
N THR A 120 8.14 7.80 -25.18
CA THR A 120 7.22 6.86 -25.82
C THR A 120 6.12 7.66 -26.50
N GLN A 121 6.00 7.50 -27.82
CA GLN A 121 4.85 7.97 -28.59
C GLN A 121 3.65 7.07 -28.29
N THR A 122 2.53 7.68 -27.92
CA THR A 122 1.29 7.05 -27.49
C THR A 122 0.65 6.20 -28.59
N ILE A 123 0.59 4.88 -28.37
CA ILE A 123 -0.48 4.06 -28.95
C ILE A 123 -1.61 4.11 -27.94
N SER A 124 -2.70 4.81 -28.28
CA SER A 124 -3.92 4.85 -27.46
C SER A 124 -4.39 3.41 -27.26
N LYS A 125 -4.49 2.97 -26.00
CA LYS A 125 -5.11 1.68 -25.70
C LYS A 125 -6.62 1.83 -25.86
N ASP A 126 -7.24 0.92 -26.59
CA ASP A 126 -8.67 1.01 -26.87
C ASP A 126 -9.51 0.57 -25.66
N PHE A 127 -9.06 -0.44 -24.91
CA PHE A 127 -9.85 -1.07 -23.84
C PHE A 127 -9.05 -1.37 -22.57
N VAL A 128 -9.75 -1.32 -21.44
CA VAL A 128 -9.32 -1.80 -20.11
C VAL A 128 -10.20 -2.98 -19.74
N ASP A 129 -9.59 -4.11 -19.43
CA ASP A 129 -10.29 -5.34 -19.02
C ASP A 129 -10.36 -5.45 -17.50
N HIS A 130 -9.31 -5.00 -16.83
CA HIS A 130 -9.15 -5.17 -15.41
C HIS A 130 -8.50 -3.94 -14.79
N LEU A 131 -9.00 -3.50 -13.65
CA LEU A 131 -8.38 -2.45 -12.84
C LEU A 131 -8.64 -2.69 -11.35
N GLY A 132 -7.56 -2.89 -10.60
CA GLY A 132 -7.60 -3.10 -9.16
C GLY A 132 -6.28 -2.75 -8.47
N VAL A 133 -6.28 -2.83 -7.15
CA VAL A 133 -5.09 -2.65 -6.30
C VAL A 133 -4.84 -3.94 -5.54
N VAL A 134 -3.68 -4.55 -5.78
CA VAL A 134 -3.21 -5.74 -5.07
C VAL A 134 -2.39 -5.29 -3.87
N VAL A 135 -2.79 -5.72 -2.68
CA VAL A 135 -2.08 -5.48 -1.43
C VAL A 135 -1.39 -6.78 -1.02
N ASN A 136 -0.06 -6.73 -0.85
CA ASN A 136 0.76 -7.85 -0.42
C ASN A 136 1.06 -7.72 1.08
N LEU A 137 0.89 -8.81 1.81
CA LEU A 137 1.13 -8.88 3.24
C LEU A 137 2.48 -9.55 3.54
N ILE A 138 3.02 -9.28 4.73
CA ILE A 138 4.30 -9.83 5.18
C ILE A 138 4.30 -11.36 5.35
N ASP A 139 3.13 -11.96 5.52
CA ASP A 139 2.96 -13.42 5.63
C ASP A 139 2.98 -14.13 4.27
N GLY A 140 3.19 -13.38 3.18
CA GLY A 140 3.20 -13.88 1.80
C GLY A 140 1.82 -14.01 1.17
N THR A 141 0.75 -13.68 1.89
CA THR A 141 -0.60 -13.61 1.31
C THR A 141 -0.84 -12.27 0.63
N SER A 142 -1.84 -12.22 -0.24
CA SER A 142 -2.29 -10.99 -0.88
C SER A 142 -3.79 -10.99 -1.07
N PHE A 143 -4.34 -9.79 -1.27
CA PHE A 143 -5.73 -9.60 -1.68
C PHE A 143 -5.81 -8.44 -2.67
N GLU A 144 -6.86 -8.44 -3.48
CA GLU A 144 -7.09 -7.41 -4.49
C GLU A 144 -8.39 -6.67 -4.19
N ILE A 145 -8.32 -5.34 -4.27
CA ILE A 145 -9.49 -4.47 -4.30
C ILE A 145 -9.75 -4.11 -5.76
N GLU A 146 -10.72 -4.79 -6.34
CA GLU A 146 -11.07 -4.71 -7.75
C GLU A 146 -12.14 -3.64 -7.99
N TYR A 147 -11.93 -2.80 -8.99
CA TYR A 147 -12.89 -1.77 -9.42
C TYR A 147 -13.48 -2.05 -10.80
N LEU A 148 -12.83 -2.91 -11.58
CA LEU A 148 -13.24 -3.28 -12.92
C LEU A 148 -12.71 -4.69 -13.22
N ASP A 149 -13.62 -5.59 -13.58
CA ASP A 149 -13.34 -6.89 -14.21
C ASP A 149 -14.32 -7.07 -15.38
N SER A 150 -14.20 -6.15 -16.34
CA SER A 150 -14.98 -6.13 -17.57
C SER A 150 -14.28 -5.26 -18.60
N THR A 151 -14.40 -5.64 -19.87
CA THR A 151 -13.85 -4.87 -20.99
C THR A 151 -14.65 -3.59 -21.22
N LEU A 152 -14.03 -2.44 -20.95
CA LEU A 152 -14.57 -1.10 -21.24
C LEU A 152 -13.57 -0.28 -22.05
N LYS A 153 -14.05 0.70 -22.80
CA LYS A 153 -13.15 1.60 -23.55
C LYS A 153 -12.29 2.42 -22.58
N ALA A 154 -11.04 2.68 -22.95
CA ALA A 154 -10.13 3.42 -22.06
C ALA A 154 -10.57 4.87 -21.80
N ASP A 155 -11.34 5.48 -22.70
CA ASP A 155 -11.93 6.80 -22.54
C ASP A 155 -13.32 6.80 -21.88
N ASP A 156 -13.81 5.62 -21.50
CA ASP A 156 -15.08 5.49 -20.79
C ASP A 156 -15.02 6.23 -19.44
N SER A 157 -16.10 6.95 -19.12
CA SER A 157 -16.19 7.71 -17.87
C SER A 157 -16.19 6.82 -16.63
N LEU A 158 -16.64 5.57 -16.74
CA LEU A 158 -16.54 4.55 -15.69
C LEU A 158 -15.09 4.18 -15.43
N VAL A 159 -14.30 3.93 -16.49
CA VAL A 159 -12.85 3.66 -16.38
C VAL A 159 -12.15 4.84 -15.71
N THR A 160 -12.49 6.07 -16.09
CA THR A 160 -11.97 7.29 -15.45
C THR A 160 -12.32 7.34 -13.96
N GLY A 161 -13.54 6.97 -13.59
CA GLY A 161 -13.99 6.86 -12.20
C GLY A 161 -13.18 5.82 -11.41
N CYS A 162 -12.98 4.63 -11.98
CA CYS A 162 -12.18 3.58 -11.34
C CYS A 162 -10.71 3.99 -11.17
N ILE A 163 -10.12 4.70 -12.13
CA ILE A 163 -8.75 5.26 -11.99
C ILE A 163 -8.67 6.25 -10.83
N LYS A 164 -9.69 7.10 -10.62
CA LYS A 164 -9.73 8.01 -9.47
C LYS A 164 -9.75 7.22 -8.15
N LYS A 165 -10.61 6.21 -8.03
CA LYS A 165 -10.66 5.33 -6.86
C LYS A 165 -9.32 4.64 -6.58
N VAL A 166 -8.65 4.10 -7.61
CA VAL A 166 -7.31 3.50 -7.48
C VAL A 166 -6.30 4.49 -6.92
N ASN A 167 -6.27 5.72 -7.42
CA ASN A 167 -5.34 6.74 -6.95
C ASN A 167 -5.63 7.16 -5.50
N GLU A 168 -6.90 7.30 -5.14
CA GLU A 168 -7.32 7.58 -3.76
C GLU A 168 -6.92 6.46 -2.81
N LEU A 169 -7.17 5.20 -3.18
CA LEU A 169 -6.77 4.03 -2.39
C LEU A 169 -5.25 3.95 -2.22
N ALA A 170 -4.50 4.13 -3.32
CA ALA A 170 -3.05 4.14 -3.28
C ALA A 170 -2.51 5.23 -2.32
N THR A 171 -3.10 6.43 -2.34
CA THR A 171 -2.73 7.52 -1.40
C THR A 171 -2.97 7.12 0.06
N VAL A 172 -4.05 6.40 0.34
CA VAL A 172 -4.38 5.91 1.69
C VAL A 172 -3.43 4.79 2.12
N LEU A 173 -3.06 3.90 1.20
CA LEU A 173 -2.07 2.85 1.43
C LEU A 173 -0.70 3.44 1.75
N GLU A 174 -0.22 4.42 0.97
CA GLU A 174 1.04 5.13 1.24
C GLU A 174 1.05 5.75 2.64
N ALA A 175 -0.01 6.50 2.98
CA ALA A 175 -0.12 7.13 4.28
C ALA A 175 -0.15 6.11 5.43
N GLY A 176 -0.88 5.00 5.24
CA GLY A 176 -0.99 3.95 6.25
C GLY A 176 0.31 3.20 6.48
N ILE A 177 1.02 2.82 5.41
CA ILE A 177 2.33 2.16 5.46
C ILE A 177 3.37 3.10 6.11
N GLU A 178 3.37 4.37 5.75
CA GLU A 178 4.27 5.36 6.31
C GLU A 178 4.00 5.62 7.80
N ASN A 179 2.73 5.67 8.21
CA ASN A 179 2.36 5.78 9.63
C ASN A 179 2.79 4.55 10.44
N ALA A 180 2.70 3.35 9.86
CA ALA A 180 3.17 2.12 10.49
C ALA A 180 4.69 2.16 10.73
N LYS A 181 5.47 2.63 9.74
CA LYS A 181 6.92 2.80 9.87
C LYS A 181 7.30 3.78 10.98
N ARG A 182 6.58 4.91 11.11
CA ARG A 182 6.82 5.92 12.15
C ARG A 182 6.60 5.39 13.57
N LYS A 183 5.57 4.57 13.78
CA LYS A 183 5.30 3.94 15.09
C LYS A 183 6.43 2.99 15.52
N GLN A 184 7.10 2.35 14.57
CA GLN A 184 8.24 1.47 14.84
C GLN A 184 9.53 2.25 15.17
N THR A 185 9.72 3.45 14.61
CA THR A 185 10.88 4.29 14.96
C THR A 185 10.73 4.99 16.32
N GLU A 186 9.51 5.28 16.78
CA GLU A 186 9.26 5.88 18.10
C GLU A 186 9.36 4.87 19.26
N THR A 187 9.19 3.57 19.02
CA THR A 187 9.25 2.52 20.06
C THR A 187 10.67 2.05 20.41
N VAL A 188 11.71 2.50 19.68
CA VAL A 188 13.12 2.16 19.96
C VAL A 188 13.84 3.22 20.80
N ALA A 189 13.20 4.36 21.10
CA ALA A 189 13.83 5.49 21.81
C ALA A 189 13.59 5.56 23.33
N THR A 190 13.18 4.46 23.99
CA THR A 190 12.94 4.48 25.45
C THR A 190 13.53 3.26 26.17
N GLU A 191 14.85 3.26 26.38
CA GLU A 191 15.44 2.61 27.56
C GLU A 191 15.67 3.67 28.66
N PRO A 192 15.26 3.42 29.92
CA PRO A 192 15.40 4.38 31.01
C PRO A 192 16.80 4.28 31.62
N ALA A 193 17.69 5.22 31.30
CA ALA A 193 18.88 5.44 32.11
C ALA A 193 18.51 6.25 33.36
N LYS A 194 18.58 5.60 34.52
CA LYS A 194 18.39 6.20 35.84
C LYS A 194 19.48 7.26 36.13
N LEU A 195 19.01 8.41 36.61
CA LEU A 195 19.59 9.42 37.51
C LEU A 195 21.03 9.19 38.00
N GLU A 196 21.91 10.18 37.78
CA GLU A 196 22.63 10.88 38.87
C GLU A 196 22.82 12.37 38.51
N GLU A 197 22.46 13.23 39.47
CA GLU A 197 22.72 14.67 39.49
C GLU A 197 24.20 14.95 39.78
N ASN A 198 24.78 15.98 39.14
CA ASN A 198 25.28 17.19 39.84
C ASN A 198 26.01 18.18 38.89
N ASN A 199 25.36 19.34 38.74
CA ASN A 199 25.86 20.71 38.91
C ASN A 199 26.81 21.43 37.90
N ALA A 200 26.36 22.67 37.62
CA ALA A 200 27.08 23.91 37.29
C ALA A 200 27.34 24.33 35.81
N GLN A 201 26.47 25.26 35.36
CA GLN A 201 26.61 26.40 34.43
C GLN A 201 27.70 26.41 33.33
N SER A 202 27.30 26.62 32.07
CA SER A 202 27.22 27.97 31.43
C SER A 202 26.90 27.95 29.91
N ALA A 203 26.12 28.95 29.47
CA ALA A 203 25.98 29.54 28.12
C ALA A 203 25.46 28.71 26.90
N GLN A 204 24.34 29.17 26.33
CA GLN A 204 23.91 28.96 24.93
C GLN A 204 24.68 29.88 23.95
N PRO A 205 24.60 29.74 22.61
CA PRO A 205 23.99 28.68 21.77
C PRO A 205 24.93 28.15 20.64
N SER A 206 24.78 26.90 20.19
CA SER A 206 25.13 26.51 18.80
C SER A 206 24.65 25.11 18.42
N SER A 207 24.13 25.03 17.20
CA SER A 207 23.76 23.84 16.43
C SER A 207 24.77 22.69 16.48
N PRO A 208 24.34 21.41 16.58
CA PRO A 208 25.23 20.31 16.25
C PRO A 208 25.29 20.21 14.72
N ALA A 209 26.40 20.65 14.15
CA ALA A 209 26.83 20.18 12.84
C ALA A 209 27.00 18.65 12.96
N SER A 210 26.19 17.89 12.23
CA SER A 210 26.41 16.46 12.10
C SER A 210 27.77 16.25 11.44
N ASP A 211 28.69 15.61 12.16
CA ASP A 211 30.02 15.31 11.66
C ASP A 211 29.87 14.42 10.40
N PRO A 212 30.38 14.84 9.22
CA PRO A 212 30.24 14.08 7.97
C PRO A 212 30.69 12.62 8.09
N LEU A 213 31.62 12.36 9.02
CA LEU A 213 32.11 11.02 9.34
C LEU A 213 31.06 10.13 10.01
N ASP A 214 30.16 10.68 10.82
CA ASP A 214 29.10 9.90 11.46
C ASP A 214 27.98 9.55 10.47
N GLU A 215 27.75 10.40 9.47
CA GLU A 215 26.85 10.08 8.35
C GLU A 215 27.45 8.98 7.46
N ILE A 216 28.76 9.00 7.24
CA ILE A 216 29.47 7.93 6.51
C ILE A 216 29.39 6.59 7.25
N LYS A 217 29.50 6.57 8.60
CA LYS A 217 29.32 5.34 9.39
C LYS A 217 27.91 4.77 9.25
N LYS A 218 26.88 5.62 9.27
CA LYS A 218 25.48 5.21 9.07
C LYS A 218 25.26 4.65 7.67
N LEU A 219 25.79 5.31 6.64
CA LEU A 219 25.73 4.84 5.26
C LEU A 219 26.41 3.48 5.08
N LYS A 220 27.53 3.24 5.78
CA LYS A 220 28.20 1.93 5.73
C LYS A 220 27.34 0.83 6.37
N GLY A 221 26.68 1.13 7.48
CA GLY A 221 25.73 0.19 8.09
C GLY A 221 24.59 -0.18 7.15
N LEU A 222 24.07 0.79 6.38
CA LEU A 222 23.03 0.54 5.37
C LEU A 222 23.52 -0.33 4.19
N LEU A 223 24.78 -0.18 3.80
CA LEU A 223 25.40 -1.02 2.77
C LEU A 223 25.60 -2.46 3.27
N ASP A 224 26.08 -2.63 4.49
CA ASP A 224 26.36 -3.95 5.08
C ASP A 224 25.08 -4.79 5.27
N ILE A 225 23.93 -4.14 5.52
CA ILE A 225 22.61 -4.81 5.58
C ILE A 225 21.91 -4.94 4.22
N GLY A 226 22.55 -4.48 3.13
CA GLY A 226 22.00 -4.53 1.77
C GLY A 226 20.83 -3.57 1.51
N ALA A 227 20.63 -2.57 2.37
CA ALA A 227 19.58 -1.56 2.20
C ALA A 227 19.94 -0.50 1.14
N ILE A 228 21.23 -0.34 0.83
CA ILE A 228 21.72 0.47 -0.29
C ILE A 228 22.77 -0.31 -1.07
N THR A 229 22.94 0.04 -2.34
CA THR A 229 23.97 -0.53 -3.21
C THR A 229 25.32 0.16 -3.02
N GLN A 230 26.42 -0.50 -3.41
CA GLN A 230 27.78 0.07 -3.36
C GLN A 230 27.87 1.40 -4.13
N GLU A 231 27.17 1.50 -5.26
CA GLU A 231 27.14 2.69 -6.11
C GLU A 231 26.46 3.88 -5.41
N GLU A 232 25.35 3.64 -4.69
CA GLU A 232 24.64 4.66 -3.91
C GLU A 232 25.43 5.12 -2.69
N PHE A 233 26.16 4.20 -2.05
CA PHE A 233 27.09 4.51 -0.96
C PHE A 233 28.21 5.44 -1.43
N ASP A 234 28.85 5.14 -2.57
CA ASP A 234 29.99 5.90 -3.07
C ASP A 234 29.60 7.30 -3.56
N ILE A 235 28.40 7.47 -4.14
CA ILE A 235 27.88 8.79 -4.54
C ILE A 235 27.67 9.67 -3.30
N LYS A 236 27.00 9.17 -2.26
CA LYS A 236 26.75 9.94 -1.03
C LYS A 236 28.02 10.19 -0.23
N LYS A 237 28.96 9.24 -0.20
CA LYS A 237 30.26 9.42 0.45
C LYS A 237 31.08 10.54 -0.19
N LYS A 238 31.06 10.69 -1.52
CA LYS A 238 31.72 11.81 -2.21
C LYS A 238 31.07 13.15 -1.88
N GLN A 239 29.73 13.19 -1.86
CA GLN A 239 28.98 14.40 -1.49
C GLN A 239 29.25 14.84 -0.05
N LEU A 240 29.42 13.90 0.88
CA LEU A 240 29.72 14.19 2.28
C LEU A 240 31.19 14.56 2.54
N LEU A 241 32.10 14.22 1.63
CA LEU A 241 33.51 14.57 1.71
C LEU A 241 33.89 15.78 0.84
N ASP A 242 32.90 16.43 0.20
CA ASP A 242 33.05 17.60 -0.68
C ASP A 242 34.15 17.40 -1.77
N LEU A 243 34.14 16.20 -2.38
CA LEU A 243 35.11 15.71 -3.37
C LEU A 243 34.54 15.57 -4.79
#